data_AF-A0A2D4EZR2-F1
#
_entry.id   AF-A0A2D4EZR2-F1
#
_cell.length_a   1.000
_cell.length_b   1.000
_cell.length_c   1.000
_cell.angle_alpha   90.00
_cell.angle_beta   90.00
_cell.angle_gamma   90.00
#
_symmetry.space_group_name_H-M   'P 1'
#
loop_
_entity.id
_entity.type
_entity.pdbx_description
1 polymer ?
#
loop_
_entity_poly.entity_id
_entity_poly.type
_entity_poly.pdbx_seq_one_letter_code
_entity_poly.pdbx_strand_id
1 'polypeptide(L)'
;PEGVKEYLMSPQYSKDPRIYGRLYSIFGVRFLGNGLATDLEYNHWHKQRRIMDPAFSRNYLIGLMEIFNDQAEDLMKVLNEKADGEIEVDMMSLLRRLTLDIIAKVAFGLELNTLHCDQTPFPHAFTMVMKGLS
;
A
#
# COMPACT_ATOMS: atom_id res chain seq x y z
N PRO A 1 -13.91 14.09 -20.18
CA PRO A 1 -14.94 13.26 -20.86
C PRO A 1 -16.17 13.09 -19.96
N GLU A 2 -17.37 13.38 -20.47
CA GLU A 2 -18.61 13.47 -19.69
C GLU A 2 -18.98 12.16 -18.98
N GLY A 3 -18.81 11.01 -19.65
CA GLY A 3 -19.09 9.70 -19.05
C GLY A 3 -18.25 9.38 -17.81
N VAL A 4 -16.98 9.79 -17.75
CA VAL A 4 -16.14 9.55 -16.55
C VAL A 4 -16.68 10.32 -15.34
N LYS A 5 -17.15 11.55 -15.56
CA LYS A 5 -17.73 12.38 -14.50
C LYS A 5 -19.04 11.77 -14.00
N GLU A 6 -19.88 11.29 -14.90
CA GLU A 6 -21.16 10.67 -14.55
C GLU A 6 -20.98 9.44 -13.65
N TYR A 7 -20.07 8.53 -14.02
CA TYR A 7 -19.88 7.28 -13.30
C TYR A 7 -19.08 7.42 -12.00
N LEU A 8 -18.03 8.26 -11.95
CA LEU A 8 -17.14 8.33 -10.78
C LEU A 8 -17.59 9.35 -9.73
N MET A 9 -18.38 10.36 -10.09
CA MET A 9 -18.81 11.40 -9.14
C MET A 9 -20.19 11.12 -8.52
N SER A 10 -20.94 10.14 -9.05
CA SER A 10 -22.23 9.76 -8.49
C SER A 10 -22.10 8.54 -7.56
N PRO A 11 -22.62 8.60 -6.32
CA PRO A 11 -22.60 7.46 -5.40
C PRO A 11 -23.56 6.34 -5.82
N GLN A 12 -24.39 6.55 -6.85
CA GLN A 12 -25.34 5.55 -7.36
C GLN A 12 -24.65 4.35 -8.01
N TYR A 13 -23.41 4.54 -8.49
CA TYR A 13 -22.64 3.49 -9.16
C TYR A 13 -21.65 2.87 -8.16
N SER A 14 -21.90 1.62 -7.78
CA SER A 14 -21.02 0.86 -6.91
C SER A 14 -19.88 0.21 -7.70
N LYS A 15 -18.87 -0.26 -6.96
CA LYS A 15 -17.78 -1.09 -7.47
C LYS A 15 -18.30 -2.35 -8.18
N ASP A 16 -17.61 -2.80 -9.22
CA ASP A 16 -17.98 -4.00 -9.98
C ASP A 16 -17.78 -5.29 -9.12
N PRO A 17 -18.83 -6.09 -8.88
CA PRO A 17 -18.73 -7.28 -8.04
C PRO A 17 -17.79 -8.36 -8.58
N ARG A 18 -17.63 -8.47 -9.91
CA ARG A 18 -16.76 -9.49 -10.53
C ARG A 18 -15.30 -9.13 -10.35
N ILE A 19 -14.95 -7.85 -10.51
CA ILE A 19 -13.58 -7.37 -10.35
C ILE A 19 -13.19 -7.42 -8.87
N TYR A 20 -14.00 -6.84 -7.99
CA TYR A 20 -13.67 -6.74 -6.56
C TYR A 20 -13.90 -8.07 -5.81
N GLY A 21 -14.75 -8.96 -6.33
CA GLY A 21 -14.93 -10.33 -5.81
C GLY A 21 -13.64 -11.17 -5.89
N ARG A 22 -12.78 -10.94 -6.88
CA ARG A 22 -11.45 -11.60 -6.95
C ARG A 22 -10.51 -11.18 -5.81
N LEU A 23 -10.70 -9.98 -5.28
CA LEU A 23 -9.91 -9.45 -4.16
C LEU A 23 -10.50 -9.82 -2.79
N TYR A 24 -11.79 -10.17 -2.75
CA TYR A 24 -12.44 -10.65 -1.53
C TYR A 24 -11.78 -11.94 -1.02
N SER A 25 -11.60 -12.92 -1.91
CA SER A 25 -10.96 -14.20 -1.63
C SER A 25 -10.04 -14.65 -2.76
N ILE A 26 -8.85 -15.12 -2.40
CA ILE A 26 -7.87 -15.69 -3.33
C ILE A 26 -7.78 -17.20 -3.03
N PHE A 27 -7.95 -18.05 -4.04
CA PHE A 27 -7.98 -19.52 -3.90
C PHE A 27 -8.95 -20.05 -2.83
N GLY A 28 -10.11 -19.39 -2.67
CA GLY A 28 -11.13 -19.78 -1.68
C GLY A 28 -10.81 -19.37 -0.24
N VAL A 29 -9.66 -18.71 0.01
CA VAL A 29 -9.28 -18.16 1.31
C VAL A 29 -9.56 -16.66 1.32
N ARG A 30 -10.14 -16.15 2.42
CA ARG A 30 -10.39 -14.71 2.60
C ARG A 30 -9.08 -13.93 2.51
N PHE A 31 -9.04 -12.93 1.63
CA PHE A 31 -7.93 -11.99 1.49
C PHE A 31 -8.33 -10.60 2.01
N LEU A 32 -8.76 -9.66 1.15
CA LEU A 32 -9.19 -8.33 1.61
C LEU A 32 -10.58 -8.34 2.25
N GLY A 33 -11.39 -9.38 2.00
CA GLY A 33 -12.76 -9.50 2.52
C GLY A 33 -13.61 -8.25 2.19
N ASN A 34 -14.38 -7.76 3.17
CA ASN A 34 -15.16 -6.51 3.07
C ASN A 34 -14.40 -5.32 3.67
N GLY A 35 -13.12 -5.15 3.32
CA GLY A 35 -12.32 -3.99 3.71
C GLY A 35 -12.64 -2.74 2.88
N LEU A 36 -12.07 -1.60 3.26
CA LEU A 36 -12.33 -0.29 2.64
C LEU A 36 -12.22 -0.28 1.10
N ALA A 37 -11.29 -1.05 0.53
CA ALA A 37 -11.09 -1.15 -0.91
C ALA A 37 -12.12 -2.06 -1.60
N THR A 38 -12.57 -3.13 -0.96
CA THR A 38 -13.36 -4.21 -1.58
C THR A 38 -14.82 -4.25 -1.19
N ASP A 39 -15.20 -3.49 -0.17
CA ASP A 39 -16.59 -3.38 0.24
C ASP A 39 -17.44 -2.76 -0.87
N LEU A 40 -18.49 -3.50 -1.25
CA LEU A 40 -19.44 -3.18 -2.31
C LEU A 40 -20.67 -2.45 -1.75
N GLU A 41 -20.95 -2.58 -0.46
CA GLU A 41 -22.11 -1.96 0.18
C GLU A 41 -21.76 -0.53 0.58
N TYR A 42 -22.40 0.45 -0.06
CA TYR A 42 -22.09 1.86 0.16
C TYR A 42 -22.17 2.29 1.64
N ASN A 43 -23.20 1.87 2.38
CA ASN A 43 -23.39 2.29 3.77
C ASN A 43 -22.31 1.72 4.69
N HIS A 44 -21.97 0.44 4.52
CA HIS A 44 -20.90 -0.20 5.29
C HIS A 44 -19.53 0.39 4.94
N TRP A 45 -19.25 0.57 3.65
CA TRP A 45 -18.04 1.25 3.17
C TRP A 45 -17.92 2.67 3.72
N HIS A 46 -19.00 3.46 3.65
CA HIS A 46 -19.02 4.85 4.10
C HIS A 46 -18.80 4.95 5.61
N LYS A 47 -19.34 4.00 6.40
CA LYS A 47 -19.05 3.90 7.83
C LYS A 47 -17.56 3.63 8.10
N GLN A 48 -16.95 2.67 7.40
CA GLN A 48 -15.51 2.40 7.49
C GLN A 48 -14.69 3.63 7.08
N ARG A 49 -15.07 4.30 5.99
CA ARG A 49 -14.40 5.47 5.46
C ARG A 49 -14.35 6.62 6.46
N ARG A 50 -15.50 6.94 7.06
CA ARG A 50 -15.59 8.00 8.08
C ARG A 50 -14.71 7.75 9.30
N ILE A 51 -14.51 6.49 9.68
CA ILE A 51 -13.62 6.10 10.79
C ILE A 51 -12.15 6.31 10.39
N MET A 52 -11.79 6.00 9.13
CA MET A 52 -10.42 6.09 8.63
C MET A 52 -10.00 7.51 8.24
N ASP A 53 -10.92 8.37 7.79
CA ASP A 53 -10.62 9.71 7.26
C ASP A 53 -9.74 10.59 8.18
N PRO A 54 -9.90 10.60 9.52
CA PRO A 54 -9.02 11.39 10.40
C PRO A 54 -7.54 11.03 10.30
N ALA A 55 -7.21 9.76 10.03
CA ALA A 55 -5.84 9.27 9.84
C ALA A 55 -5.21 9.78 8.52
N PHE A 56 -5.98 10.46 7.67
CA PHE A 56 -5.52 11.11 6.45
C PHE A 56 -5.72 12.63 6.48
N SER A 57 -5.96 13.20 7.68
CA SER A 57 -6.04 14.65 7.84
C SER A 57 -4.70 15.32 7.54
N ARG A 58 -4.74 16.54 7.01
CA ARG A 58 -3.53 17.32 6.67
C ARG A 58 -2.53 17.39 7.83
N ASN A 59 -3.02 17.61 9.06
CA ASN A 59 -2.16 17.72 10.23
C ASN A 59 -1.47 16.40 10.55
N TYR A 60 -2.19 15.28 10.44
CA TYR A 60 -1.60 13.96 10.62
C TYR A 60 -0.52 13.69 9.57
N LEU A 61 -0.83 13.92 8.29
CA LEU A 61 0.11 13.70 7.19
C LEU A 61 1.38 14.56 7.30
N ILE A 62 1.25 15.83 7.72
CA ILE A 62 2.42 16.69 8.00
C ILE A 62 3.25 16.12 9.16
N GLY A 63 2.60 15.56 10.17
CA GLY A 63 3.28 14.87 11.28
C GLY A 63 4.08 13.63 10.85
N LEU A 64 3.80 13.06 9.67
CA LEU A 64 4.54 11.91 9.13
C LEU A 64 5.81 12.30 8.36
N MET A 65 6.04 13.59 8.11
CA MET A 65 7.17 14.06 7.29
C MET A 65 8.54 13.63 7.84
N GLU A 66 8.69 13.57 9.16
CA GLU A 66 9.91 13.07 9.80
C GLU A 66 10.17 11.61 9.42
N ILE A 67 9.15 10.75 9.53
CA ILE A 67 9.24 9.34 9.15
C ILE A 67 9.61 9.18 7.66
N PHE A 68 8.99 9.98 6.78
CA PHE A 68 9.33 9.93 5.35
C PHE A 68 10.77 10.36 5.08
N ASN A 69 11.25 11.41 5.76
CA ASN A 69 12.63 11.89 5.61
C ASN A 69 13.63 10.86 6.14
N ASP A 70 13.39 10.26 7.31
CA ASP A 70 14.26 9.24 7.88
C ASP A 70 14.41 8.03 6.95
N GLN A 71 13.30 7.57 6.38
CA GLN A 71 13.27 6.44 5.46
C GLN A 71 13.95 6.78 4.12
N ALA A 72 13.78 8.02 3.62
CA ALA A 72 14.46 8.48 2.41
C ALA A 72 15.97 8.60 2.63
N GLU A 73 16.41 9.14 3.78
CA GLU A 73 17.81 9.23 4.16
C GLU A 73 18.46 7.83 4.28
N ASP A 74 17.73 6.86 4.82
CA ASP A 74 18.19 5.47 4.90
C ASP A 74 18.38 4.84 3.52
N LEU A 75 17.44 5.09 2.59
CA LEU A 75 17.62 4.69 1.19
C LEU A 75 18.87 5.34 0.56
N MET A 76 19.11 6.63 0.83
CA MET A 76 20.28 7.34 0.30
C MET A 76 21.60 6.73 0.82
N LYS A 77 21.66 6.29 2.07
CA LYS A 77 22.83 5.58 2.61
C LYS A 77 23.09 4.27 1.86
N VAL A 78 22.04 3.45 1.67
CA VAL A 78 22.14 2.19 0.92
C VAL A 78 22.58 2.41 -0.53
N LEU A 79 22.11 3.49 -1.17
CA LEU A 79 22.53 3.83 -2.53
C LEU A 79 23.97 4.32 -2.58
N ASN A 80 24.40 5.16 -1.63
CA ASN A 80 25.78 5.64 -1.55
C ASN A 80 26.78 4.50 -1.35
N GLU A 81 26.44 3.47 -0.57
CA GLU A 81 27.27 2.26 -0.39
C GLU A 81 27.46 1.46 -1.69
N LYS A 82 26.53 1.59 -2.65
CA LYS A 82 26.53 0.88 -3.93
C LYS A 82 26.91 1.78 -5.11
N ALA A 83 27.26 3.03 -4.85
CA ALA A 83 27.56 4.03 -5.87
C ALA A 83 29.04 3.97 -6.31
N ASP A 84 29.55 2.78 -6.62
CA ASP A 84 30.92 2.58 -7.12
C ASP A 84 31.03 2.72 -8.64
N GLY A 85 29.90 2.81 -9.35
CA GLY A 85 29.83 2.90 -10.81
C GLY A 85 29.92 1.55 -11.52
N GLU A 86 30.01 0.45 -10.78
CA GLU A 86 30.14 -0.92 -11.29
C GLU A 86 28.94 -1.79 -10.88
N ILE A 87 28.40 -1.59 -9.68
CA ILE A 87 27.26 -2.34 -9.15
C ILE A 87 25.96 -1.89 -9.83
N GLU A 88 25.28 -2.82 -10.48
CA GLU A 88 23.91 -2.62 -10.93
C GLU A 88 22.96 -2.62 -9.73
N VAL A 89 22.11 -1.59 -9.64
CA VAL A 89 21.14 -1.43 -8.55
C VAL A 89 19.72 -1.58 -9.08
N ASP A 90 18.99 -2.58 -8.57
CA ASP A 90 17.56 -2.72 -8.81
C ASP A 90 16.76 -1.69 -7.99
N MET A 91 16.50 -0.54 -8.63
CA MET A 91 15.73 0.56 -8.04
C MET A 91 14.28 0.17 -7.71
N MET A 92 13.65 -0.72 -8.50
CA MET A 92 12.27 -1.15 -8.24
C MET A 92 12.21 -1.95 -6.93
N SER A 93 13.18 -2.84 -6.70
CA SER A 93 13.27 -3.60 -5.45
C SER A 93 13.49 -2.68 -4.25
N LEU A 94 14.39 -1.70 -4.35
CA LEU A 94 14.66 -0.74 -3.28
C LEU A 94 13.44 0.13 -2.95
N LEU A 95 12.78 0.70 -3.97
CA LEU A 95 11.59 1.54 -3.76
C LEU A 95 10.42 0.73 -3.18
N ARG A 96 10.25 -0.53 -3.59
CA ARG A 96 9.25 -1.43 -3.00
C ARG A 96 9.50 -1.67 -1.51
N ARG A 97 10.76 -1.90 -1.12
CA ARG A 97 11.18 -2.10 0.28
C ARG A 97 11.00 -0.82 1.11
N LEU A 98 11.46 0.31 0.60
CA LEU A 98 11.24 1.64 1.21
C LEU A 98 9.75 1.91 1.46
N THR A 99 8.92 1.71 0.43
CA THR A 99 7.48 1.97 0.53
C THR A 99 6.82 1.07 1.57
N LEU A 100 7.27 -0.19 1.66
CA LEU A 100 6.79 -1.13 2.65
C LEU A 100 7.20 -0.73 4.07
N ASP A 101 8.46 -0.34 4.30
CA ASP A 101 8.95 0.12 5.60
C ASP A 101 8.18 1.37 6.07
N ILE A 102 7.93 2.31 5.15
CA ILE A 102 7.11 3.50 5.42
C ILE A 102 5.69 3.11 5.83
N ILE A 103 5.00 2.25 5.07
CA ILE A 103 3.63 1.83 5.41
C ILE A 103 3.60 1.08 6.74
N ALA A 104 4.57 0.19 6.99
CA ALA A 104 4.68 -0.56 8.22
C ALA A 104 4.84 0.37 9.44
N LYS A 105 5.71 1.38 9.33
CA LYS A 105 5.97 2.34 10.41
C LYS A 105 4.79 3.30 10.62
N VAL A 106 4.27 3.89 9.56
CA VAL A 106 3.18 4.87 9.63
C VAL A 106 1.86 4.25 10.05
N ALA A 107 1.44 3.15 9.41
CA ALA A 107 0.12 2.60 9.62
C ALA A 107 0.05 1.63 10.82
N PHE A 108 1.16 0.97 11.15
CA PHE A 108 1.18 -0.11 12.14
C PHE A 108 2.23 0.08 13.26
N GLY A 109 3.07 1.12 13.21
CA GLY A 109 4.14 1.32 14.19
C GLY A 109 5.22 0.22 14.17
N LEU A 110 5.38 -0.46 13.04
CA LEU A 110 6.31 -1.59 12.89
C LEU A 110 7.59 -1.15 12.16
N GLU A 111 8.73 -1.62 12.63
CA GLU A 111 10.03 -1.44 11.98
C GLU A 111 10.46 -2.75 11.32
N LEU A 112 10.27 -2.85 10.01
CA LEU A 112 10.62 -4.06 9.26
C LEU A 112 12.08 -4.07 8.81
N ASN A 113 12.71 -2.88 8.69
CA ASN A 113 14.08 -2.68 8.22
C ASN A 113 14.38 -3.45 6.94
N THR A 114 13.40 -3.49 6.02
CA THR A 114 13.54 -4.30 4.81
C THR A 114 14.62 -3.75 3.91
N LEU A 115 14.98 -2.46 3.94
CA LEU A 115 16.10 -1.86 3.20
C LEU A 115 17.49 -2.46 3.51
N HIS A 116 17.66 -3.05 4.69
CA HIS A 116 18.91 -3.69 5.13
C HIS A 116 18.83 -5.22 5.14
N CYS A 117 17.64 -5.80 5.30
CA CYS A 117 17.43 -7.24 5.34
C CYS A 117 16.21 -7.68 4.50
N ASP A 118 16.46 -8.40 3.40
CA ASP A 118 15.41 -8.86 2.48
C ASP A 118 14.84 -10.25 2.84
N GLN A 119 15.26 -10.86 3.95
CA GLN A 119 14.79 -12.18 4.38
C GLN A 119 13.56 -12.14 5.29
N THR A 120 12.80 -11.04 5.28
CA THR A 120 11.60 -10.96 6.10
C THR A 120 10.47 -11.80 5.47
N PRO A 121 9.68 -12.57 6.26
CA PRO A 121 8.60 -13.40 5.72
C PRO A 121 7.51 -12.62 4.96
N PHE A 122 7.35 -11.33 5.28
CA PHE A 122 6.24 -10.51 4.81
C PHE A 122 6.35 -10.08 3.32
N PRO A 123 7.45 -9.47 2.84
CA PRO A 123 7.66 -9.20 1.40
C PRO A 123 7.54 -10.44 0.51
N HIS A 124 8.03 -11.59 0.99
CA HIS A 124 7.91 -12.85 0.28
C HIS A 124 6.45 -13.29 0.16
N ALA A 125 5.70 -13.30 1.27
CA ALA A 125 4.27 -13.60 1.27
C ALA A 125 3.49 -12.66 0.34
N PHE A 126 3.78 -11.35 0.36
CA PHE A 126 3.14 -10.38 -0.52
C PHE A 126 3.41 -10.69 -2.00
N THR A 127 4.65 -11.03 -2.35
CA THR A 127 5.02 -11.42 -3.72
C THR A 127 4.26 -12.68 -4.17
N MET A 128 4.08 -13.68 -3.29
CA MET A 128 3.30 -14.88 -3.60
C MET A 128 1.82 -14.55 -3.84
N VAL A 129 1.22 -13.71 -3.01
CA VAL A 129 -0.17 -13.28 -3.17
C VAL A 129 -0.38 -12.54 -4.49
N MET A 130 0.52 -11.63 -4.85
CA MET A 130 0.43 -10.88 -6.11
C MET A 130 0.51 -11.78 -7.34
N LYS A 131 1.34 -12.83 -7.31
CA LYS A 131 1.38 -13.86 -8.37
C LYS A 131 0.08 -14.68 -8.46
N GLY A 132 -0.64 -14.83 -7.36
CA GLY A 132 -1.94 -15.51 -7.34
C GLY A 132 -3.10 -14.66 -7.88
N LEU A 133 -2.90 -13.34 -8.01
CA LEU A 133 -3.88 -12.39 -8.55
C LEU A 133 -3.77 -12.16 -10.06
N SER A 134 -2.59 -12.42 -10.64
CA SER A 134 -2.29 -12.37 -12.09
C SER A 134 -2.74 -13.63 -12.80
#